data_AF-A0A9J7K7Q6-F1
#
_entry.id   AF-A0A9J7K7Q6-F1
#
_cell.length_a   1.000
_cell.length_b   1.000
_cell.length_c   1.000
_cell.angle_alpha   90.00
_cell.angle_beta   90.00
_cell.angle_gamma   90.00
#
_symmetry.space_group_name_H-M   'P 1'
#
loop_
_entity.id
_entity.type
_entity.pdbx_description
1 polymer ?
#
loop_
_entity_poly.entity_id
_entity_poly.type
_entity_poly.pdbx_seq_one_letter_code
_entity_poly.pdbx_strand_id
1 'polypeptide(L)'
;MSRLSDVAEELRELDVMFNSGFDLDVVEKGFARKLIHAISTEDEVLECEALKSLGDLYLRKAKMKDHKAENFSKACGLYIDVLRYCRSADEKQVIEHRIKYAEKCTKLKYCQSHMESDIEVSDTHTLAVSMELHNLKKKTKLRGYGIVPLIEAYTKYFVAAVACTCKCKHKEVESLKSIGDLYLDKGRIGRNNAAFNKAVGLYRAAMDRCDDSDGRETLEHRIEYAEKVKRRMKKRQEVGQSRNNLVVQASGHIDINGKQQEDTDRLVDSFLILT
;
A
#
# COMPACT_ATOMS: atom_id res chain seq x y z
N MET A 1 16.38 -18.71 9.87
CA MET A 1 16.74 -17.55 9.04
C MET A 1 16.65 -16.32 9.92
N SER A 2 17.56 -15.35 9.75
CA SER A 2 17.47 -14.08 10.48
C SER A 2 16.41 -13.19 9.82
N ARG A 3 15.73 -12.33 10.60
CA ARG A 3 14.70 -11.41 10.08
C ARG A 3 15.19 -10.54 8.91
N LEU A 4 16.48 -10.19 8.90
CA LEU A 4 17.10 -9.46 7.80
C LEU A 4 17.21 -10.29 6.50
N SER A 5 17.42 -11.61 6.61
CA SER A 5 17.45 -12.51 5.46
C SER A 5 16.09 -12.60 4.79
N ASP A 6 15.01 -12.59 5.57
CA ASP A 6 13.64 -12.66 5.05
C ASP A 6 13.28 -11.36 4.31
N VAL A 7 13.65 -10.21 4.87
CA VAL A 7 13.48 -8.89 4.22
C VAL A 7 14.30 -8.79 2.92
N ALA A 8 15.53 -9.31 2.91
CA ALA A 8 16.36 -9.34 1.72
C ALA A 8 15.75 -10.21 0.60
N GLU A 9 15.12 -11.33 0.95
CA GLU A 9 14.35 -12.12 -0.01
C GLU A 9 13.15 -11.32 -0.56
N GLU A 10 12.44 -10.61 0.32
CA GLU A 10 11.25 -9.84 -0.06
C GLU A 10 11.56 -8.69 -1.05
N LEU A 11 12.74 -8.08 -0.96
CA LEU A 11 13.19 -7.00 -1.83
C LEU A 11 13.99 -7.49 -3.05
N ARG A 12 14.37 -8.78 -3.11
CA ARG A 12 15.28 -9.34 -4.12
C ARG A 12 14.91 -9.01 -5.55
N GLU A 13 13.65 -9.19 -5.93
CA GLU A 13 13.19 -8.92 -7.30
C GLU A 13 13.37 -7.43 -7.68
N LEU A 14 13.06 -6.53 -6.74
CA LEU A 14 13.25 -5.09 -6.91
C LEU A 14 14.73 -4.74 -7.00
N ASP A 15 15.58 -5.38 -6.19
CA ASP A 15 17.03 -5.15 -6.20
C ASP A 15 17.67 -5.63 -7.51
N VAL A 16 17.20 -6.75 -8.07
CA VAL A 16 17.65 -7.23 -9.39
C VAL A 16 17.23 -6.27 -10.50
N MET A 17 15.98 -5.79 -10.49
CA MET A 17 15.51 -4.77 -11.45
C MET A 17 16.28 -3.46 -11.29
N PHE A 18 16.53 -3.06 -10.03
CA PHE A 18 17.36 -1.91 -9.74
C PHE A 18 18.73 -2.12 -10.38
N ASN A 19 19.48 -3.16 -10.04
CA ASN A 19 20.86 -3.34 -10.50
C ASN A 19 21.02 -3.53 -12.02
N SER A 20 20.00 -4.08 -12.70
CA SER A 20 20.01 -4.28 -14.15
C SER A 20 19.76 -3.01 -14.98
N GLY A 21 19.46 -1.87 -14.34
CA GLY A 21 19.21 -0.61 -15.04
C GLY A 21 17.83 -0.55 -15.73
N PHE A 22 16.89 -1.37 -15.27
CA PHE A 22 15.47 -1.26 -15.65
C PHE A 22 14.92 0.14 -15.35
N ASP A 23 13.75 0.44 -15.92
CA ASP A 23 13.02 1.69 -15.71
C ASP A 23 12.92 2.06 -14.22
N LEU A 24 13.60 3.15 -13.84
CA LEU A 24 13.69 3.62 -12.46
C LEU A 24 12.32 3.99 -11.88
N ASP A 25 11.36 4.36 -12.72
CA ASP A 25 10.02 4.72 -12.26
C ASP A 25 9.21 3.47 -11.87
N VAL A 26 9.45 2.34 -12.55
CA VAL A 26 8.86 1.05 -12.17
C VAL A 26 9.44 0.56 -10.85
N VAL A 27 10.77 0.66 -10.69
CA VAL A 27 11.46 0.27 -9.46
C VAL A 27 11.05 1.17 -8.30
N GLU A 28 10.93 2.48 -8.52
CA GLU A 28 10.44 3.44 -7.51
C GLU A 28 9.04 3.06 -7.01
N LYS A 29 8.10 2.79 -7.91
CA LYS A 29 6.75 2.32 -7.54
C LYS A 29 6.82 1.00 -6.76
N GLY A 30 7.73 0.11 -7.14
CA GLY A 30 8.00 -1.15 -6.45
C GLY A 30 8.38 -0.95 -4.98
N PHE A 31 9.46 -0.20 -4.74
CA PHE A 31 9.92 0.09 -3.38
C PHE A 31 8.90 0.91 -2.59
N ALA A 32 8.23 1.88 -3.21
CA ALA A 32 7.20 2.68 -2.54
C ALA A 32 6.02 1.81 -2.06
N ARG A 33 5.61 0.79 -2.84
CA ARG A 33 4.61 -0.19 -2.41
C ARG A 33 5.11 -1.06 -1.25
N LYS A 34 6.37 -1.47 -1.26
CA LYS A 34 7.00 -2.21 -0.15
C LYS A 34 7.07 -1.37 1.12
N LEU A 35 7.39 -0.08 1.01
CA LEU A 35 7.37 0.86 2.12
C LEU A 35 5.98 0.96 2.75
N ILE A 36 4.94 1.20 1.95
CA ILE A 36 3.55 1.23 2.45
C ILE A 36 3.13 -0.12 3.03
N HIS A 37 3.60 -1.23 2.46
CA HIS A 37 3.35 -2.54 3.03
C HIS A 37 3.96 -2.68 4.42
N ALA A 38 5.24 -2.35 4.58
CA ALA A 38 5.97 -2.43 5.84
C ALA A 38 5.32 -1.59 6.93
N ILE A 39 4.98 -0.33 6.61
CA ILE A 39 4.27 0.58 7.51
C ILE A 39 2.93 -0.03 7.93
N SER A 40 2.16 -0.57 6.97
CA SER A 40 0.84 -1.15 7.25
C SER A 40 0.88 -2.44 8.10
N THR A 41 2.03 -3.09 8.18
CA THR A 41 2.26 -4.30 8.99
C THR A 41 3.15 -4.04 10.20
N GLU A 42 3.51 -2.77 10.46
CA GLU A 42 4.38 -2.38 11.57
C GLU A 42 5.76 -3.11 11.52
N ASP A 43 6.26 -3.39 10.31
CA ASP A 43 7.55 -4.05 10.10
C ASP A 43 8.69 -3.04 9.94
N GLU A 44 9.25 -2.61 11.07
CA GLU A 44 10.36 -1.64 11.12
C GLU A 44 11.58 -2.04 10.27
N VAL A 45 11.91 -3.34 10.19
CA VAL A 45 13.10 -3.79 9.45
C VAL A 45 12.88 -3.61 7.95
N LEU A 46 11.72 -4.06 7.45
CA LEU A 46 11.36 -3.86 6.04
C LEU A 46 11.17 -2.37 5.71
N GLU A 47 10.62 -1.57 6.63
CA GLU A 47 10.46 -0.13 6.46
C GLU A 47 11.83 0.55 6.30
N CYS A 48 12.80 0.20 7.16
CA CYS A 48 14.17 0.70 7.07
C CYS A 48 14.85 0.34 5.74
N GLU A 49 14.77 -0.93 5.33
CA GLU A 49 15.38 -1.37 4.08
C GLU A 49 14.71 -0.70 2.86
N ALA A 50 13.37 -0.58 2.85
CA ALA A 50 12.65 0.09 1.77
C ALA A 50 13.02 1.58 1.66
N LEU A 51 13.17 2.30 2.79
CA LEU A 51 13.64 3.69 2.81
C LEU A 51 15.08 3.81 2.30
N LYS A 52 15.98 2.92 2.72
CA LYS A 52 17.37 2.87 2.22
C LYS A 52 17.42 2.64 0.71
N SER A 53 16.66 1.68 0.20
CA SER A 53 16.61 1.36 -1.24
C SER A 53 15.99 2.49 -2.06
N LEU A 54 14.96 3.18 -1.55
CA LEU A 54 14.44 4.40 -2.19
C LEU A 54 15.48 5.52 -2.22
N GLY A 55 16.25 5.69 -1.13
CA GLY A 55 17.35 6.64 -1.08
C GLY A 55 18.43 6.35 -2.12
N ASP A 56 18.85 5.08 -2.25
CA ASP A 56 19.82 4.63 -3.25
C ASP A 56 19.30 4.86 -4.68
N LEU A 57 18.00 4.63 -4.89
CA LEU A 57 17.33 4.88 -6.17
C LEU A 57 17.34 6.36 -6.55
N TYR A 58 16.98 7.26 -5.64
CA TYR A 58 17.04 8.70 -5.92
C TYR A 58 18.48 9.19 -6.08
N LEU A 59 19.44 8.63 -5.34
CA LEU A 59 20.86 8.92 -5.56
C LEU A 59 21.30 8.49 -6.96
N ARG A 60 20.82 7.35 -7.46
CA ARG A 60 21.07 6.93 -8.84
C ARG A 60 20.43 7.88 -9.86
N LYS A 61 19.18 8.29 -9.65
CA LYS A 61 18.53 9.32 -10.47
C LYS A 61 19.35 10.62 -10.50
N ALA A 62 19.87 11.06 -9.35
CA ALA A 62 20.71 12.26 -9.25
C ALA A 62 22.03 12.14 -10.05
N LYS A 63 22.60 10.93 -10.17
CA LYS A 63 23.80 10.67 -10.97
C LYS A 63 23.54 10.75 -12.48
N MET A 64 22.30 10.51 -12.92
CA MET A 64 21.88 10.59 -14.33
C MET A 64 21.66 12.03 -14.85
N LYS A 65 22.01 13.05 -14.05
CA LYS A 65 21.97 14.50 -14.34
C LYS A 65 20.58 15.16 -14.40
N ASP A 66 19.50 14.41 -14.58
CA ASP A 66 18.14 14.97 -14.50
C ASP A 66 17.72 15.28 -13.06
N HIS A 67 17.17 16.47 -12.85
CA HIS A 67 16.70 16.93 -11.53
C HIS A 67 17.71 16.66 -10.41
N LYS A 68 19.01 16.80 -10.72
CA LYS A 68 20.12 16.32 -9.87
C LYS A 68 20.03 16.78 -8.41
N ALA A 69 19.80 18.07 -8.19
CA ALA A 69 19.70 18.64 -6.86
C ALA A 69 18.45 18.14 -6.11
N GLU A 70 17.31 18.06 -6.80
CA GLU A 70 16.06 17.57 -6.22
C GLU A 70 16.16 16.09 -5.82
N ASN A 71 16.67 15.24 -6.71
CA ASN A 71 16.88 13.81 -6.45
C ASN A 71 17.93 13.59 -5.35
N PHE A 72 18.99 14.40 -5.29
CA PHE A 72 19.96 14.37 -4.19
C PHE A 72 19.30 14.72 -2.85
N SER A 73 18.49 15.78 -2.80
CA SER A 73 17.76 16.17 -1.59
C SER A 73 16.80 15.08 -1.14
N LYS A 74 16.05 14.46 -2.07
CA LYS A 74 15.17 13.32 -1.77
C LYS A 74 15.93 12.14 -1.18
N ALA A 75 17.08 11.79 -1.77
CA ALA A 75 17.92 10.70 -1.26
C ALA A 75 18.34 10.96 0.19
N CYS A 76 18.81 12.18 0.49
CA CYS A 76 19.23 12.55 1.83
C CYS A 76 18.05 12.59 2.81
N GLY A 77 16.89 13.11 2.41
CA GLY A 77 15.68 13.10 3.23
C GLY A 77 15.27 11.69 3.66
N LEU A 78 15.28 10.74 2.73
CA LEU A 78 15.00 9.33 3.01
C LEU A 78 16.03 8.70 3.93
N TYR A 79 17.33 8.92 3.71
CA TYR A 79 18.37 8.44 4.61
C TYR A 79 18.20 8.99 6.03
N ILE A 80 17.82 10.26 6.16
CA ILE A 80 17.60 10.88 7.47
C ILE A 80 16.38 10.31 8.17
N ASP A 81 15.30 9.99 7.44
CA ASP A 81 14.14 9.34 8.03
C ASP A 81 14.50 7.94 8.59
N VAL A 82 15.43 7.21 7.95
CA VAL A 82 15.95 5.93 8.48
C VAL A 82 16.59 6.08 9.87
N LEU A 83 17.19 7.24 10.19
CA LEU A 83 17.81 7.47 11.51
C LEU A 83 16.82 7.35 12.67
N ARG A 84 15.52 7.51 12.42
CA ARG A 84 14.46 7.31 13.43
C ARG A 84 14.40 5.88 13.96
N TYR A 85 14.86 4.92 13.18
CA TYR A 85 14.81 3.50 13.49
C TYR A 85 16.17 2.93 13.93
N CYS A 86 17.26 3.68 13.77
CA CYS A 86 18.60 3.22 14.17
C CYS A 86 18.73 3.15 15.69
N ARG A 87 19.01 1.95 16.23
CA ARG A 87 19.13 1.68 17.67
C ARG A 87 20.58 1.68 18.14
N SER A 88 21.51 1.41 17.24
CA SER A 88 22.95 1.38 17.52
C SER A 88 23.71 2.54 16.87
N ALA A 89 24.90 2.85 17.39
CA ALA A 89 25.81 3.82 16.78
C ALA A 89 26.28 3.35 15.40
N ASP A 90 26.50 2.05 15.24
CA ASP A 90 26.96 1.45 13.99
C ASP A 90 25.93 1.62 12.86
N GLU A 91 24.65 1.38 13.15
CA GLU A 91 23.55 1.63 12.20
C GLU A 91 23.49 3.10 11.77
N LYS A 92 23.63 4.04 12.73
CA LYS A 92 23.67 5.48 12.43
C LYS A 92 24.86 5.83 11.53
N GLN A 93 26.04 5.26 11.80
CA GLN A 93 27.23 5.48 10.97
C GLN A 93 27.04 4.98 9.53
N VAL A 94 26.34 3.86 9.33
CA VAL A 94 26.01 3.37 7.98
C VAL A 94 25.20 4.41 7.20
N ILE A 95 24.22 5.05 7.84
CA ILE A 95 23.39 6.09 7.21
C ILE A 95 24.19 7.37 6.96
N GLU A 96 24.99 7.81 7.93
CA GLU A 96 25.88 8.96 7.75
C GLU A 96 26.87 8.74 6.60
N HIS A 97 27.40 7.52 6.47
CA HIS A 97 28.28 7.15 5.36
C HIS A 97 27.55 7.21 4.01
N ARG A 98 26.27 6.77 3.95
CA ARG A 98 25.43 6.91 2.76
C ARG A 98 25.22 8.37 2.36
N ILE A 99 24.97 9.26 3.31
CA ILE A 99 24.83 10.71 3.06
C ILE A 99 26.15 11.30 2.54
N LYS A 100 27.28 11.03 3.22
CA LYS A 100 28.61 11.49 2.79
C LYS A 100 28.97 10.96 1.39
N TYR A 101 28.62 9.70 1.11
CA TYR A 101 28.80 9.12 -0.22
C TYR A 101 27.92 9.81 -1.27
N ALA A 102 26.67 10.14 -0.94
CA ALA A 102 25.79 10.89 -1.82
C ALA A 102 26.37 12.28 -2.15
N GLU A 103 26.85 13.01 -1.14
CA GLU A 103 27.51 14.32 -1.30
C GLU A 103 28.71 14.23 -2.25
N LYS A 104 29.57 13.23 -2.04
CA LYS A 104 30.73 12.97 -2.89
C LYS A 104 30.34 12.68 -4.34
N CYS A 105 29.31 11.87 -4.55
CA CYS A 105 28.84 11.50 -5.88
C CYS A 105 28.23 12.68 -6.65
N THR A 106 27.49 13.55 -5.96
CA THR A 106 26.75 14.64 -6.59
C THR A 106 27.53 15.96 -6.58
N LYS A 107 28.61 16.07 -5.80
CA LYS A 107 29.31 17.34 -5.50
C LYS A 107 28.37 18.39 -4.89
N LEU A 108 27.31 17.95 -4.23
CA LEU A 108 26.39 18.77 -3.46
C LEU A 108 26.67 18.52 -1.98
N LYS A 109 26.35 19.49 -1.13
CA LYS A 109 26.40 19.31 0.32
C LYS A 109 24.98 19.24 0.85
N TYR A 110 24.74 18.31 1.76
CA TYR A 110 23.51 18.27 2.51
C TYR A 110 23.59 19.30 3.63
N CYS A 111 22.90 20.42 3.49
CA CYS A 111 22.75 21.37 4.57
C CYS A 111 21.67 20.89 5.53
N GLN A 112 22.07 20.34 6.67
CA GLN A 112 21.20 20.15 7.83
C GLN A 112 20.96 21.51 8.50
N SER A 113 20.38 22.47 7.79
CA SER A 113 19.89 23.67 8.47
C SER A 113 18.71 23.23 9.34
N HIS A 114 18.84 23.41 10.67
CA HIS A 114 17.70 23.53 11.56
C HIS A 114 16.82 24.66 11.03
N MET A 115 15.86 24.32 10.19
CA MET A 115 14.85 25.23 9.68
C MET A 115 13.62 25.02 10.57
N GLU A 116 13.71 25.51 11.80
CA GLU A 116 12.56 26.19 12.39
C GLU A 116 12.39 27.47 11.56
N SER A 117 11.73 27.32 10.44
CA SER A 117 11.15 28.44 9.74
C SER A 117 9.73 28.02 9.48
N ASP A 118 8.82 28.62 10.24
CA ASP A 118 7.41 28.79 9.89
C ASP A 118 7.36 29.49 8.54
N ILE A 119 7.64 28.73 7.49
CA ILE A 119 7.30 29.16 6.15
C ILE A 119 6.00 28.44 5.88
N GLU A 120 4.93 29.23 5.87
CA GLU A 120 3.74 29.04 5.05
C GLU A 120 4.15 28.68 3.60
N VAL A 121 4.71 27.48 3.40
CA VAL A 121 4.88 26.89 2.07
C VAL A 121 3.66 26.04 1.79
N SER A 122 2.63 26.82 1.49
CA SER A 122 1.70 26.57 0.42
C SER A 122 0.75 25.41 0.67
N ASP A 123 -0.32 25.75 1.38
CA ASP A 123 -1.65 25.13 1.28
C ASP A 123 -2.03 24.80 -0.17
N THR A 124 -1.46 25.49 -1.15
CA THR A 124 -1.64 25.25 -2.59
C THR A 124 -1.18 23.85 -3.03
N HIS A 125 -0.14 23.24 -2.46
CA HIS A 125 0.29 21.88 -2.86
C HIS A 125 -0.60 20.78 -2.26
N THR A 126 -1.00 20.93 -0.98
CA THR A 126 -1.97 20.05 -0.32
C THR A 126 -3.35 20.17 -0.99
N LEU A 127 -3.75 21.39 -1.35
CA LEU A 127 -4.98 21.69 -2.09
C LEU A 127 -4.91 21.14 -3.53
N ALA A 128 -3.80 21.28 -4.25
CA ALA A 128 -3.65 20.75 -5.60
C ALA A 128 -3.70 19.22 -5.64
N VAL A 129 -3.00 18.56 -4.72
CA VAL A 129 -3.07 17.10 -4.55
C VAL A 129 -4.50 16.70 -4.17
N SER A 130 -5.12 17.38 -3.22
CA SER A 130 -6.52 17.13 -2.81
C SER A 130 -7.53 17.40 -3.92
N MET A 131 -7.32 18.41 -4.78
CA MET A 131 -8.18 18.75 -5.92
C MET A 131 -8.03 17.73 -7.04
N GLU A 132 -6.80 17.35 -7.39
CA GLU A 132 -6.54 16.33 -8.41
C GLU A 132 -7.09 14.97 -7.97
N LEU A 133 -6.96 14.66 -6.68
CA LEU A 133 -7.53 13.46 -6.06
C LEU A 133 -9.04 13.52 -5.90
N HIS A 134 -9.64 14.68 -5.61
CA HIS A 134 -11.09 14.86 -5.62
C HIS A 134 -11.65 14.69 -7.03
N ASN A 135 -10.96 15.20 -8.05
CA ASN A 135 -11.30 15.03 -9.46
C ASN A 135 -11.17 13.57 -9.90
N LEU A 136 -10.12 12.85 -9.47
CA LEU A 136 -9.95 11.41 -9.69
C LEU A 136 -11.04 10.61 -8.97
N LYS A 137 -11.31 10.90 -7.68
CA LYS A 137 -12.34 10.25 -6.86
C LYS A 137 -13.74 10.40 -7.46
N LYS A 138 -14.04 11.58 -8.04
CA LYS A 138 -15.28 11.86 -8.78
C LYS A 138 -15.36 11.05 -10.08
N LYS A 139 -14.25 10.92 -10.83
CA LYS A 139 -14.16 10.08 -12.05
C LYS A 139 -14.25 8.58 -11.75
N THR A 140 -13.77 8.12 -10.60
CA THR A 140 -13.67 6.69 -10.24
C THR A 140 -14.91 6.09 -9.58
N LYS A 141 -16.02 6.84 -9.43
CA LYS A 141 -17.29 6.34 -8.85
C LYS A 141 -17.94 5.16 -9.62
N LEU A 142 -17.32 4.60 -10.66
CA LEU A 142 -17.97 3.63 -11.55
C LEU A 142 -17.41 2.20 -11.61
N ARG A 143 -16.24 1.84 -11.06
CA ARG A 143 -15.75 0.44 -11.09
C ARG A 143 -14.56 0.29 -10.16
N GLY A 144 -14.50 -0.78 -9.37
CA GLY A 144 -13.46 -1.07 -8.36
C GLY A 144 -12.00 -1.05 -8.84
N TYR A 145 -11.76 -0.85 -10.14
CA TYR A 145 -10.45 -0.61 -10.76
C TYR A 145 -9.84 0.75 -10.38
N GLY A 146 -10.64 1.73 -9.95
CA GLY A 146 -10.18 3.10 -9.68
C GLY A 146 -9.39 3.32 -8.38
N ILE A 147 -9.45 2.38 -7.42
CA ILE A 147 -8.80 2.56 -6.11
C ILE A 147 -7.29 2.35 -6.20
N VAL A 148 -6.83 1.44 -7.06
CA VAL A 148 -5.39 1.11 -7.16
C VAL A 148 -4.57 2.30 -7.65
N PRO A 149 -4.94 3.01 -8.73
CA PRO A 149 -4.24 4.23 -9.14
C PRO A 149 -4.24 5.33 -8.06
N LEU A 150 -5.32 5.44 -7.27
CA LEU A 150 -5.39 6.39 -6.15
C LEU A 150 -4.41 6.02 -5.05
N ILE A 151 -4.32 4.73 -4.68
CA ILE A 151 -3.33 4.24 -3.71
C ILE A 151 -1.93 4.57 -4.20
N GLU A 152 -1.62 4.33 -5.48
CA GLU A 152 -0.32 4.65 -6.07
C GLU A 152 -0.02 6.16 -6.03
N ALA A 153 -1.00 7.01 -6.34
CA ALA A 153 -0.86 8.47 -6.29
C ALA A 153 -0.56 8.96 -4.86
N TYR A 154 -1.32 8.52 -3.86
CA TYR A 154 -1.06 8.88 -2.47
C TYR A 154 0.24 8.25 -1.95
N THR A 155 0.61 7.05 -2.40
CA THR A 155 1.89 6.43 -2.06
C THR A 155 3.06 7.26 -2.56
N LYS A 156 2.99 7.77 -3.80
CA LYS A 156 3.98 8.70 -4.35
C LYS A 156 4.04 10.00 -3.55
N TYR A 157 2.88 10.54 -3.17
CA TYR A 157 2.79 11.75 -2.35
C TYR A 157 3.41 11.53 -0.95
N PHE A 158 3.15 10.38 -0.32
CA PHE A 158 3.77 9.98 0.94
C PHE A 158 5.29 9.90 0.83
N VAL A 159 5.83 9.21 -0.18
CA VAL A 159 7.28 9.11 -0.39
C VAL A 159 7.90 10.50 -0.59
N ALA A 160 7.24 11.38 -1.34
CA ALA A 160 7.70 12.76 -1.52
C ALA A 160 7.67 13.56 -0.21
N ALA A 161 6.68 13.32 0.66
CA ALA A 161 6.59 13.95 1.97
C ALA A 161 7.74 13.51 2.90
N VAL A 162 7.99 12.19 2.99
CA VAL A 162 9.11 11.62 3.77
C VAL A 162 10.45 12.10 3.23
N ALA A 163 10.60 12.16 1.91
CA ALA A 163 11.81 12.64 1.27
C ALA A 163 12.02 14.16 1.38
N CYS A 164 11.02 14.93 1.86
CA CYS A 164 11.20 16.36 2.07
C CYS A 164 12.10 16.63 3.28
N THR A 165 13.19 17.34 3.03
CA THR A 165 14.10 17.82 4.08
C THR A 165 13.46 18.86 5.01
N CYS A 166 12.29 19.38 4.63
CA CYS A 166 11.49 20.36 5.36
C CYS A 166 10.63 19.76 6.50
N LYS A 167 10.68 18.44 6.74
CA LYS A 167 9.92 17.73 7.80
C LYS A 167 8.45 18.13 7.88
N CYS A 168 7.71 18.02 6.79
CA CYS A 168 6.25 18.20 6.80
C CYS A 168 5.53 16.96 7.37
N LYS A 169 5.63 16.71 8.68
CA LYS A 169 4.95 15.56 9.34
C LYS A 169 3.45 15.51 9.03
N HIS A 170 2.78 16.67 8.97
CA HIS A 170 1.36 16.75 8.61
C HIS A 170 1.08 16.11 7.24
N LYS A 171 1.96 16.28 6.24
CA LYS A 171 1.80 15.67 4.92
C LYS A 171 1.94 14.14 4.98
N GLU A 172 2.86 13.62 5.79
CA GLU A 172 2.96 12.17 6.04
C GLU A 172 1.66 11.63 6.64
N VAL A 173 1.16 12.28 7.69
CA VAL A 173 -0.07 11.90 8.41
C VAL A 173 -1.28 11.91 7.49
N GLU A 174 -1.51 12.98 6.72
CA GLU A 174 -2.64 13.07 5.78
C GLU A 174 -2.55 12.04 4.65
N SER A 175 -1.34 11.74 4.17
CA SER A 175 -1.12 10.70 3.17
C SER A 175 -1.50 9.33 3.73
N LEU A 176 -1.00 8.97 4.92
CA LEU A 176 -1.28 7.69 5.56
C LEU A 176 -2.76 7.53 5.89
N LYS A 177 -3.42 8.59 6.38
CA LYS A 177 -4.89 8.65 6.57
C LYS A 177 -5.62 8.33 5.26
N SER A 178 -5.24 8.99 4.17
CA SER A 178 -5.89 8.83 2.88
C SER A 178 -5.68 7.44 2.28
N ILE A 179 -4.47 6.89 2.38
CA ILE A 179 -4.17 5.52 1.95
C ILE A 179 -4.97 4.52 2.80
N GLY A 180 -5.06 4.75 4.12
CA GLY A 180 -5.89 3.97 5.03
C GLY A 180 -7.35 3.93 4.62
N ASP A 181 -7.94 5.08 4.28
CA ASP A 181 -9.33 5.19 3.80
C ASP A 181 -9.54 4.40 2.50
N LEU A 182 -8.59 4.45 1.57
CA LEU A 182 -8.64 3.68 0.33
C LEU A 182 -8.56 2.17 0.59
N TYR A 183 -7.75 1.73 1.55
CA TYR A 183 -7.70 0.31 1.96
C TYR A 183 -8.97 -0.12 2.71
N LEU A 184 -9.58 0.77 3.50
CA LEU A 184 -10.86 0.53 4.15
C LEU A 184 -11.97 0.30 3.11
N ASP A 185 -12.03 1.14 2.09
CA ASP A 185 -12.97 1.00 0.97
C ASP A 185 -12.68 -0.25 0.13
N LYS A 186 -11.40 -0.55 -0.13
CA LYS A 186 -10.97 -1.80 -0.78
C LYS A 186 -11.42 -3.03 0.02
N GLY A 187 -11.31 -3.00 1.34
CA GLY A 187 -11.78 -4.05 2.24
C GLY A 187 -13.30 -4.24 2.19
N ARG A 188 -14.07 -3.16 2.04
CA ARG A 188 -15.53 -3.21 1.88
C ARG A 188 -15.95 -3.81 0.55
N ILE A 189 -15.37 -3.33 -0.54
CA ILE A 189 -15.70 -3.76 -1.90
C ILE A 189 -15.29 -5.22 -2.12
N GLY A 190 -14.03 -5.53 -1.80
CA GLY A 190 -13.45 -6.85 -2.02
C GLY A 190 -13.72 -7.85 -0.89
N ARG A 191 -14.41 -7.45 0.18
CA ARG A 191 -14.66 -8.30 1.36
C ARG A 191 -13.36 -8.90 1.93
N ASN A 192 -12.27 -8.13 1.88
CA ASN A 192 -10.91 -8.60 2.16
C ASN A 192 -10.44 -8.17 3.55
N ASN A 193 -10.26 -9.14 4.46
CA ASN A 193 -9.77 -8.90 5.82
C ASN A 193 -8.34 -8.32 5.86
N ALA A 194 -7.47 -8.70 4.92
CA ALA A 194 -6.12 -8.16 4.86
C ALA A 194 -6.12 -6.67 4.52
N ALA A 195 -7.06 -6.20 3.68
CA ALA A 195 -7.19 -4.78 3.37
C ALA A 195 -7.65 -3.97 4.60
N PHE A 196 -8.54 -4.51 5.43
CA PHE A 196 -8.89 -3.88 6.72
C PHE A 196 -7.70 -3.79 7.67
N ASN A 197 -6.88 -4.85 7.77
CA ASN A 197 -5.67 -4.82 8.61
C ASN A 197 -4.70 -3.74 8.12
N LYS A 198 -4.48 -3.64 6.80
CA LYS A 198 -3.63 -2.59 6.23
C LYS A 198 -4.14 -1.20 6.57
N ALA A 199 -5.46 -0.97 6.48
CA ALA A 199 -6.04 0.32 6.86
C ALA A 199 -5.74 0.68 8.32
N VAL A 200 -5.95 -0.27 9.25
CA VAL A 200 -5.67 -0.07 10.68
C VAL A 200 -4.18 0.22 10.93
N GLY A 201 -3.27 -0.55 10.34
CA GLY A 201 -1.82 -0.31 10.48
C GLY A 201 -1.41 1.06 9.95
N LEU A 202 -1.99 1.51 8.82
CA LEU A 202 -1.72 2.85 8.29
C LEU A 202 -2.24 3.96 9.19
N TYR A 203 -3.41 3.80 9.82
CA TYR A 203 -3.90 4.79 10.78
C TYR A 203 -3.04 4.85 12.05
N ARG A 204 -2.55 3.71 12.56
CA ARG A 204 -1.60 3.69 13.68
C ARG A 204 -0.29 4.38 13.32
N ALA A 205 0.28 4.07 12.17
CA ALA A 205 1.48 4.73 11.68
C ALA A 205 1.29 6.24 11.48
N ALA A 206 0.09 6.68 11.10
CA ALA A 206 -0.27 8.10 11.04
C ALA A 206 -0.34 8.71 12.43
N MET A 207 -0.86 7.97 13.42
CA MET A 207 -0.96 8.40 14.82
C MET A 207 0.42 8.59 15.45
N ASP A 208 1.35 7.67 15.20
CA ASP A 208 2.75 7.74 15.65
C ASP A 208 3.51 8.95 15.09
N ARG A 209 3.07 9.46 13.93
CA ARG A 209 3.64 10.62 13.23
C ARG A 209 2.92 11.93 13.53
N CYS A 210 1.77 11.86 14.20
CA CYS A 210 0.93 13.02 14.50
C CYS A 210 1.33 13.62 15.85
N ASP A 211 1.69 14.91 15.87
CA ASP A 211 1.99 15.63 17.12
C ASP A 211 0.74 16.31 17.72
N ASP A 212 -0.35 16.42 16.93
CA ASP A 212 -1.60 17.08 17.29
C ASP A 212 -2.59 16.14 18.02
N SER A 213 -3.10 16.56 19.17
CA SER A 213 -4.02 15.75 20.00
C SER A 213 -5.34 15.48 19.30
N ASP A 214 -5.90 16.48 18.62
CA ASP A 214 -7.20 16.39 17.96
C ASP A 214 -7.11 15.47 16.72
N GLY A 215 -5.99 15.58 16.01
CA GLY A 215 -5.60 14.65 14.95
C GLY A 215 -5.48 13.20 15.42
N ARG A 216 -4.93 12.96 16.63
CA ARG A 216 -4.85 11.62 17.22
C ARG A 216 -6.22 11.06 17.60
N GLU A 217 -7.09 11.83 18.25
CA GLU A 217 -8.46 11.39 18.56
C GLU A 217 -9.24 11.03 17.27
N THR A 218 -9.07 11.83 16.22
CA THR A 218 -9.66 11.54 14.90
C THR A 218 -9.16 10.20 14.33
N LEU A 219 -7.89 9.87 14.55
CA LEU A 219 -7.29 8.60 14.11
C LEU A 219 -7.77 7.42 14.94
N GLU A 220 -7.96 7.57 16.25
CA GLU A 220 -8.55 6.55 17.12
C GLU A 220 -9.95 6.17 16.64
N HIS A 221 -10.80 7.17 16.40
CA HIS A 221 -12.15 6.94 15.84
C HIS A 221 -12.11 6.21 14.49
N ARG A 222 -11.13 6.51 13.62
CA ARG A 222 -10.95 5.81 12.33
C ARG A 222 -10.53 4.36 12.53
N ILE A 223 -9.63 4.07 13.47
CA ILE A 223 -9.20 2.72 13.82
C ILE A 223 -10.38 1.91 14.33
N GLU A 224 -11.09 2.41 15.35
CA GLU A 224 -12.26 1.74 15.92
C GLU A 224 -13.33 1.45 14.87
N TYR A 225 -13.60 2.44 14.01
CA TYR A 225 -14.54 2.30 12.92
C TYR A 225 -14.13 1.23 11.91
N ALA A 226 -12.86 1.20 11.49
CA ALA A 226 -12.33 0.20 10.58
C ALA A 226 -12.48 -1.22 11.16
N GLU A 227 -12.14 -1.40 12.43
CA GLU A 227 -12.31 -2.69 13.11
C GLU A 227 -13.78 -3.10 13.25
N LYS A 228 -14.67 -2.16 13.59
CA LYS A 228 -16.12 -2.40 13.68
C LYS A 228 -16.69 -2.85 12.34
N VAL A 229 -16.28 -2.20 11.24
CA VAL A 229 -16.69 -2.58 9.88
C VAL A 229 -16.16 -3.97 9.52
N LYS A 230 -14.88 -4.25 9.80
CA LYS A 230 -14.28 -5.59 9.60
C LYS A 230 -15.06 -6.68 10.34
N ARG A 231 -15.37 -6.48 11.64
CA ARG A 231 -16.15 -7.42 12.46
C ARG A 231 -17.55 -7.67 11.86
N ARG A 232 -18.23 -6.62 11.41
CA ARG A 232 -19.56 -6.73 10.76
C ARG A 232 -19.49 -7.50 9.43
N MET A 233 -18.47 -7.26 8.63
CA MET A 233 -18.30 -7.96 7.35
C MET A 233 -17.97 -9.45 7.55
N LYS A 234 -17.11 -9.78 8.53
CA LYS A 234 -16.79 -11.17 8.87
C LYS A 234 -18.04 -11.97 9.26
N LYS A 235 -18.87 -11.42 10.16
CA LYS A 235 -20.15 -12.04 10.55
C LYS A 235 -21.08 -12.28 9.35
N ARG A 236 -21.16 -11.33 8.41
CA ARG A 236 -21.97 -11.47 7.20
C ARG A 236 -21.47 -12.58 6.26
N GLN A 237 -20.15 -12.78 6.19
CA GLN A 237 -19.56 -13.87 5.40
C GLN A 237 -19.88 -15.24 6.02
N GLU A 238 -19.73 -15.37 7.34
CA GLU A 238 -20.02 -16.60 8.07
C GLU A 238 -21.49 -17.01 7.92
N VAL A 239 -22.43 -16.06 8.07
CA VAL A 239 -23.88 -16.32 7.87
C VAL A 239 -24.19 -16.71 6.42
N GLY A 240 -23.53 -16.08 5.44
CA GLY A 240 -23.68 -16.43 4.03
C GLY A 240 -23.18 -17.85 3.71
N GLN A 241 -22.04 -18.25 4.29
CA GLN A 241 -21.49 -19.60 4.15
C GLN A 241 -22.39 -20.66 4.79
N SER A 242 -22.91 -20.41 6.00
CA SER A 242 -23.85 -21.34 6.64
C SER A 242 -25.11 -21.56 5.80
N ARG A 243 -25.66 -20.49 5.20
CA ARG A 243 -26.82 -20.61 4.30
C ARG A 243 -26.52 -21.41 3.04
N ASN A 244 -25.35 -21.20 2.43
CA ASN A 244 -24.95 -21.97 1.24
C ASN A 244 -24.75 -23.45 1.57
N ASN A 245 -24.18 -23.77 2.73
CA ASN A 245 -24.00 -25.15 3.17
C ASN A 245 -25.34 -25.87 3.43
N LEU A 246 -26.32 -25.17 4.01
CA LEU A 246 -27.69 -25.67 4.18
C LEU A 246 -28.39 -25.93 2.83
N VAL A 247 -28.22 -25.04 1.84
CA VAL A 247 -28.77 -25.24 0.49
C VAL A 247 -28.12 -26.42 -0.21
N VAL A 248 -26.79 -26.59 -0.11
CA VAL A 248 -26.08 -27.75 -0.68
C VAL A 248 -26.53 -29.06 0.00
N GLN A 249 -26.73 -29.07 1.31
CA GLN A 249 -27.25 -30.25 2.03
C GLN A 249 -28.70 -30.58 1.63
N ALA A 250 -29.57 -29.58 1.46
CA ALA A 250 -30.93 -29.78 1.00
C ALA A 250 -31.01 -30.24 -0.47
N SER A 251 -30.06 -29.82 -1.31
CA SER A 251 -29.97 -30.21 -2.73
C SER A 251 -29.39 -31.63 -2.93
N GLY A 252 -28.65 -32.15 -1.94
CA GLY A 252 -28.11 -33.51 -1.93
C GLY A 252 -29.08 -34.59 -1.44
N HIS A 253 -30.33 -34.24 -1.11
CA HIS A 253 -31.37 -35.14 -0.61
C HIS A 253 -32.52 -35.36 -1.61
N ILE A 254 -32.30 -35.13 -2.90
CA ILE A 254 -33.23 -35.62 -3.94
C ILE A 254 -32.90 -37.10 -4.15
N ASP A 255 -33.52 -37.94 -3.33
CA ASP A 255 -33.58 -39.39 -3.50
C ASP A 255 -34.33 -39.68 -4.81
N ILE A 256 -33.58 -40.01 -5.86
CA ILE A 256 -34.13 -40.55 -7.11
C ILE A 256 -34.30 -42.05 -6.89
N ASN A 257 -35.36 -42.47 -6.21
CA ASN A 257 -35.80 -43.84 -6.31
C ASN A 257 -37.32 -43.97 -6.16
N GLY A 258 -37.98 -44.39 -7.23
CA GLY A 258 -39.38 -44.79 -7.16
C GLY A 258 -40.13 -44.75 -8.48
N LYS A 259 -39.88 -45.77 -9.32
CA LYS A 259 -40.86 -46.57 -10.12
C LYS A 259 -40.43 -46.77 -11.57
N GLN A 260 -39.69 -47.85 -11.80
CA GLN A 260 -39.85 -48.66 -13.00
C GLN A 260 -40.91 -49.72 -12.68
N GLN A 261 -42.00 -49.75 -13.45
CA GLN A 261 -42.79 -50.95 -13.69
C GLN A 261 -43.20 -50.92 -15.16
N GLU A 262 -43.02 -52.07 -15.79
CA GLU A 262 -43.14 -52.38 -17.20
C GLU A 262 -44.52 -52.06 -17.80
N ASP A 263 -44.52 -51.73 -19.09
CA ASP A 263 -45.53 -52.26 -20.02
C ASP A 263 -44.84 -52.56 -21.35
N THR A 264 -44.67 -53.85 -21.61
CA THR A 264 -44.35 -54.43 -22.91
C THR A 264 -45.65 -54.70 -23.66
N ASP A 265 -45.86 -54.09 -24.83
CA ASP A 265 -46.10 -54.83 -26.08
C ASP A 265 -46.43 -53.91 -27.27
N ARG A 266 -45.66 -54.13 -28.34
CA ARG A 266 -46.04 -54.16 -29.76
C ARG A 266 -46.79 -52.96 -30.35
N LEU A 267 -46.12 -52.29 -31.30
CA LEU A 267 -46.51 -52.38 -32.71
C LEU A 267 -45.30 -52.02 -33.59
N VAL A 268 -44.75 -53.07 -34.20
CA VAL A 268 -43.97 -53.01 -35.42
C VAL A 268 -44.96 -52.66 -36.53
N ASP A 269 -44.77 -51.53 -37.23
CA ASP A 269 -44.75 -51.52 -38.70
C ASP A 269 -44.64 -50.12 -39.30
N SER A 270 -43.94 -50.10 -40.44
CA SER A 270 -43.97 -49.08 -41.50
C SER A 270 -43.07 -47.85 -41.34
N PHE A 271 -41.76 -48.09 -41.49
CA PHE A 271 -40.86 -47.13 -42.14
C PHE A 271 -40.51 -47.64 -43.54
N LEU A 272 -41.38 -47.38 -44.51
CA LEU A 272 -41.02 -47.07 -45.90
C LEU A 272 -42.29 -46.70 -46.67
N ILE A 273 -42.38 -45.45 -47.15
CA ILE A 273 -42.81 -45.04 -48.50
C ILE A 273 -43.12 -43.53 -48.49
N LEU A 274 -42.27 -42.79 -49.26
CA LEU A 274 -42.50 -41.53 -50.00
C LEU A 274 -43.00 -40.32 -49.20
N THR A 275 -42.31 -39.17 -49.17
CA THR A 275 -41.69 -38.42 -50.28
C THR A 275 -40.49 -37.60 -49.82
#